data_AF-F0G099-F1
#
_entry.id   AF-F0G099-F1
#
_cell.length_a   1.000
_cell.length_b   1.000
_cell.length_c   1.000
_cell.angle_alpha   90.00
_cell.angle_beta   90.00
_cell.angle_gamma   90.00
#
_symmetry.space_group_name_H-M   'P 1'
#
loop_
_entity.id
_entity.type
_entity.pdbx_description
1 polymer ?
#
loop_
_entity_poly.entity_id
_entity_poly.type
_entity_poly.pdbx_seq_one_letter_code
_entity_poly.pdbx_strand_id
1 'polypeptide(L)'
;MRKLAITAILSLFSASLSATTLSGGPQSVFMIALVNGTATAPLDSNGQYSAAISAIRERTGDNGPVVVLARRIASFKEQPRCGRVAFIVAQPSSHTGWTDMGGELNICDDGNPPLRVCNAEPSKLVLPDSACADGSTPVDTPEVADAIKSAAAAGGMDPREAARRVRAAAMPAGAAETERLK
;
A
#
# COMPACT_ATOMS: atom_id res chain seq x y z
N MET A 1 -32.50 -71.48 0.15
CA MET A 1 -31.67 -70.31 0.49
C MET A 1 -30.87 -69.91 -0.75
N ARG A 2 -31.28 -68.85 -1.46
CA ARG A 2 -30.56 -68.30 -2.64
C ARG A 2 -30.36 -66.81 -2.41
N LYS A 3 -29.10 -66.38 -2.47
CA LYS A 3 -28.62 -65.02 -2.15
C LYS A 3 -28.89 -64.08 -3.32
N LEU A 4 -29.46 -62.91 -3.06
CA LEU A 4 -29.51 -61.77 -3.98
C LEU A 4 -28.12 -61.14 -4.08
N ALA A 5 -27.65 -60.91 -5.31
CA ALA A 5 -26.48 -60.09 -5.60
C ALA A 5 -26.95 -58.68 -5.99
N ILE A 6 -26.49 -57.68 -5.23
CA ILE A 6 -26.75 -56.26 -5.47
C ILE A 6 -25.58 -55.72 -6.29
N THR A 7 -25.86 -55.30 -7.53
CA THR A 7 -24.88 -54.65 -8.42
C THR A 7 -24.92 -53.14 -8.17
N ALA A 8 -23.86 -52.58 -7.56
CA ALA A 8 -23.71 -51.15 -7.40
C ALA A 8 -22.98 -50.55 -8.62
N ILE A 9 -23.64 -49.61 -9.32
CA ILE A 9 -23.10 -48.84 -10.43
C ILE A 9 -22.32 -47.65 -9.86
N LEU A 10 -21.00 -47.62 -10.07
CA LEU A 10 -20.13 -46.53 -9.63
C LEU A 10 -19.87 -45.57 -10.80
N SER A 11 -20.69 -44.51 -10.91
CA SER A 11 -20.50 -43.44 -11.89
C SER A 11 -19.47 -42.43 -11.38
N LEU A 12 -18.28 -42.42 -11.98
CA LEU A 12 -17.23 -41.43 -11.73
C LEU A 12 -17.54 -40.12 -12.48
N PHE A 13 -18.06 -39.13 -11.75
CA PHE A 13 -18.08 -37.74 -12.21
C PHE A 13 -16.71 -37.11 -11.95
N SER A 14 -15.88 -37.01 -12.99
CA SER A 14 -14.64 -36.23 -12.97
C SER A 14 -14.98 -34.74 -13.10
N ALA A 15 -15.08 -34.04 -11.97
CA ALA A 15 -15.17 -32.58 -11.95
C ALA A 15 -13.77 -31.99 -12.19
N SER A 16 -13.52 -31.51 -13.40
CA SER A 16 -12.33 -30.74 -13.74
C SER A 16 -12.40 -29.37 -13.06
N LEU A 17 -11.75 -29.22 -11.90
CA LEU A 17 -11.49 -27.90 -11.32
C LEU A 17 -10.49 -27.17 -12.22
N SER A 18 -10.98 -26.23 -13.02
CA SER A 18 -10.15 -25.19 -13.60
C SER A 18 -9.68 -24.27 -12.48
N ALA A 19 -8.46 -24.49 -11.99
CA ALA A 19 -7.78 -23.54 -11.14
C ALA A 19 -7.41 -22.31 -11.99
N THR A 20 -8.20 -21.25 -11.89
CA THR A 20 -7.78 -19.91 -12.33
C THR A 20 -6.62 -19.49 -11.44
N THR A 21 -5.41 -19.57 -11.95
CA THR A 21 -4.24 -18.91 -11.37
C THR A 21 -4.44 -17.41 -11.52
N LEU A 22 -5.11 -16.79 -10.54
CA LEU A 22 -5.03 -15.35 -10.32
C LEU A 22 -3.54 -15.04 -10.14
N SER A 23 -3.01 -14.11 -10.92
CA SER A 23 -1.62 -13.68 -10.93
C SER A 23 -1.18 -13.18 -9.54
N GLY A 24 -0.84 -14.11 -8.65
CA GLY A 24 -0.60 -13.89 -7.23
C GLY A 24 0.88 -13.71 -6.93
N GLY A 25 1.41 -12.53 -7.28
CA GLY A 25 2.64 -12.05 -6.63
C GLY A 25 2.37 -11.74 -5.14
N PRO A 26 3.39 -11.59 -4.30
CA PRO A 26 3.20 -11.16 -2.91
C PRO A 26 2.49 -9.80 -2.88
N GLN A 27 1.25 -9.78 -2.37
CA GLN A 27 0.45 -8.56 -2.26
C GLN A 27 1.04 -7.64 -1.18
N SER A 28 1.13 -6.35 -1.47
CA SER A 28 1.57 -5.34 -0.50
C SER A 28 0.64 -5.33 0.72
N VAL A 29 1.22 -5.18 1.92
CA VAL A 29 0.46 -5.04 3.19
C VAL A 29 -0.57 -3.91 3.11
N PHE A 30 -0.30 -2.85 2.34
CA PHE A 30 -1.21 -1.73 2.15
C PHE A 30 -2.43 -2.12 1.29
N MET A 31 -2.24 -2.94 0.26
CA MET A 31 -3.35 -3.43 -0.57
C MET A 31 -4.24 -4.39 0.23
N ILE A 32 -3.63 -5.26 1.06
CA ILE A 32 -4.38 -6.15 1.95
C ILE A 32 -5.19 -5.32 2.96
N ALA A 33 -4.58 -4.29 3.56
CA ALA A 33 -5.28 -3.39 4.48
C ALA A 33 -6.40 -2.61 3.78
N LEU A 34 -6.18 -2.19 2.53
CA LEU A 34 -7.19 -1.51 1.72
C LEU A 34 -8.40 -2.41 1.46
N VAL A 35 -8.23 -3.72 1.28
CA VAL A 35 -9.38 -4.62 1.04
C VAL A 35 -10.02 -5.07 2.35
N ASN A 36 -9.20 -5.55 3.29
CA ASN A 36 -9.66 -6.22 4.51
C ASN A 36 -9.86 -5.28 5.70
N GLY A 37 -9.51 -3.99 5.57
CA GLY A 37 -9.61 -2.99 6.63
C GLY A 37 -8.34 -2.87 7.48
N THR A 38 -7.63 -3.97 7.72
CA THR A 38 -6.31 -3.98 8.39
C THR A 38 -5.40 -5.04 7.80
N ALA A 39 -4.08 -4.86 7.98
CA ALA A 39 -3.08 -5.86 7.67
C ALA A 39 -1.82 -5.65 8.51
N THR A 40 -0.99 -6.68 8.61
CA THR A 40 0.29 -6.63 9.30
C THR A 40 1.31 -7.45 8.54
N ALA A 41 2.53 -6.95 8.40
CA ALA A 41 3.62 -7.67 7.77
C ALA A 41 4.95 -7.34 8.47
N PRO A 42 5.85 -8.32 8.66
CA PRO A 42 7.18 -8.06 9.18
C PRO A 42 7.99 -7.21 8.19
N LEU A 43 8.81 -6.30 8.72
CA LEU A 43 9.87 -5.67 7.95
C LEU A 43 11.03 -6.66 7.77
N ASP A 44 11.60 -6.70 6.57
CA ASP A 44 12.75 -7.56 6.28
C ASP A 44 13.99 -7.10 7.05
N SER A 45 14.43 -7.94 8.00
CA SER A 45 15.61 -7.68 8.83
C SER A 45 16.93 -7.72 8.08
N ASN A 46 16.95 -8.25 6.86
CA ASN A 46 18.13 -8.31 6.00
C ASN A 46 18.05 -7.33 4.82
N GLY A 47 16.96 -6.58 4.71
CA GLY A 47 16.70 -5.66 3.61
C GLY A 47 17.15 -4.23 3.89
N GLN A 48 16.58 -3.31 3.11
CA GLN A 48 16.87 -1.87 3.17
C GLN A 48 16.61 -1.21 4.54
N TYR A 49 15.82 -1.86 5.41
CA TYR A 49 15.46 -1.35 6.74
C TYR A 49 16.20 -2.05 7.89
N SER A 50 17.17 -2.93 7.58
CA SER A 50 17.92 -3.71 8.58
C SER A 50 18.52 -2.86 9.70
N ALA A 51 19.15 -1.72 9.37
CA ALA A 51 19.72 -0.80 10.37
C ALA A 51 18.66 -0.22 11.33
N ALA A 52 17.50 0.17 10.81
CA ALA A 52 16.40 0.69 11.63
C ALA A 52 15.80 -0.40 12.53
N ILE A 53 15.65 -1.62 12.00
CA ILE A 53 15.16 -2.78 12.76
C ILE A 53 16.12 -3.12 13.90
N SER A 54 17.43 -3.14 13.64
CA SER A 54 18.45 -3.37 14.67
C SER A 54 18.39 -2.31 15.76
N ALA A 55 18.29 -1.02 15.40
CA ALA A 55 18.19 0.08 16.36
C ALA A 55 16.91 -0.02 17.22
N ILE A 56 15.78 -0.44 16.63
CA ILE A 56 14.54 -0.69 17.39
C ILE A 56 14.75 -1.81 18.41
N ARG A 57 15.29 -2.96 17.97
CA ARG A 57 15.51 -4.13 18.84
C ARG A 57 16.47 -3.83 19.98
N GLU A 58 17.54 -3.08 19.70
CA GLU A 58 18.49 -2.63 20.72
C GLU A 58 17.80 -1.70 21.73
N ARG A 59 17.00 -0.75 21.26
CA ARG A 59 16.28 0.19 22.12
C ARG A 59 15.24 -0.49 23.02
N THR A 60 14.55 -1.51 22.52
CA THR A 60 13.51 -2.23 23.29
C THR A 60 14.06 -3.40 24.10
N GLY A 61 15.28 -3.87 23.79
CA GLY A 61 15.82 -5.10 24.37
C GLY A 61 15.10 -6.37 23.89
N ASP A 62 14.30 -6.29 22.83
CA ASP A 62 13.47 -7.37 22.31
C ASP A 62 13.88 -7.72 20.86
N ASN A 63 14.11 -9.01 20.59
CA ASN A 63 14.49 -9.53 19.27
C ASN A 63 13.31 -9.93 18.39
N GLY A 64 12.08 -9.72 18.85
CA GLY A 64 10.85 -10.01 18.12
C GLY A 64 10.73 -9.23 16.81
N PRO A 65 9.74 -9.58 15.98
CA PRO A 65 9.56 -8.97 14.68
C PRO A 65 9.17 -7.50 14.83
N VAL A 66 9.87 -6.65 14.09
CA VAL A 66 9.42 -5.29 13.80
C VAL A 66 8.51 -5.37 12.58
N VAL A 67 7.31 -4.83 12.67
CA VAL A 67 6.24 -4.99 11.68
C VAL A 67 5.72 -3.64 11.21
N VAL A 68 5.12 -3.63 10.02
CA VAL A 68 4.22 -2.57 9.57
C VAL A 68 2.80 -2.97 9.94
N LEU A 69 2.12 -2.14 10.73
CA LEU A 69 0.68 -2.23 10.97
C LEU A 69 -0.02 -1.27 10.03
N ALA A 70 -0.92 -1.76 9.18
CA ALA A 70 -1.66 -0.94 8.21
C ALA A 70 -3.17 -1.03 8.45
N ARG A 71 -3.88 0.08 8.21
CA ARG A 71 -5.34 0.20 8.36
C ARG A 71 -5.94 1.08 7.28
N ARG A 72 -7.05 0.64 6.66
CA ARG A 72 -7.87 1.49 5.80
C ARG A 72 -8.58 2.55 6.65
N ILE A 73 -8.37 3.81 6.29
CA ILE A 73 -8.99 4.98 6.91
C ILE A 73 -10.22 5.43 6.12
N ALA A 74 -10.15 5.34 4.79
CA ALA A 74 -11.26 5.72 3.91
C ALA A 74 -11.27 4.85 2.65
N SER A 75 -12.47 4.62 2.11
CA SER A 75 -12.67 4.16 0.73
C SER A 75 -13.14 5.33 -0.12
N PHE A 76 -12.72 5.36 -1.37
CA PHE A 76 -13.13 6.38 -2.33
C PHE A 76 -14.42 5.97 -3.06
N LYS A 77 -15.30 6.93 -3.33
CA LYS A 77 -16.61 6.72 -3.94
C LYS A 77 -16.52 6.72 -5.45
N GLU A 78 -15.78 7.66 -6.03
CA GLU A 78 -15.61 7.76 -7.49
C GLU A 78 -14.64 6.68 -7.98
N GLN A 79 -13.72 6.26 -7.11
CA GLN A 79 -12.75 5.21 -7.38
C GLN A 79 -12.86 4.07 -6.34
N PRO A 80 -13.87 3.19 -6.41
CA PRO A 80 -14.21 2.23 -5.34
C PRO A 80 -13.16 1.15 -5.07
N ARG A 81 -12.22 0.96 -5.99
CA ARG A 81 -11.06 0.07 -5.83
C ARG A 81 -9.89 0.75 -5.12
N CYS A 82 -10.06 2.02 -4.75
CA CYS A 82 -9.03 2.86 -4.17
C CYS A 82 -9.49 3.41 -2.82
N GLY A 83 -8.51 3.83 -2.02
CA GLY A 83 -8.78 4.41 -0.72
C GLY A 83 -7.52 4.92 -0.05
N ARG A 84 -7.68 5.28 1.21
CA ARG A 84 -6.61 5.79 2.05
C ARG A 84 -6.25 4.79 3.12
N VAL A 85 -4.96 4.50 3.24
CA VAL A 85 -4.40 3.57 4.21
C VAL A 85 -3.41 4.32 5.09
N ALA A 86 -3.58 4.20 6.41
CA ALA A 86 -2.58 4.63 7.38
C ALA A 86 -1.73 3.43 7.79
N PHE A 87 -0.48 3.68 8.16
CA PHE A 87 0.39 2.67 8.73
C PHE A 87 1.31 3.24 9.80
N ILE A 88 1.78 2.36 10.68
CA ILE A 88 2.83 2.64 11.65
C ILE A 88 3.83 1.48 11.70
N VAL A 89 5.02 1.74 12.21
CA VAL A 89 5.96 0.69 12.62
C VAL A 89 5.65 0.29 14.06
N ALA A 90 5.70 -1.00 14.35
CA ALA A 90 5.49 -1.53 15.69
C ALA A 90 6.38 -2.75 15.97
N GLN A 91 6.57 -3.06 17.24
CA GLN A 91 7.15 -4.31 17.71
C GLN A 91 6.16 -4.93 18.71
N PRO A 92 5.24 -5.79 18.24
CA PRO A 92 4.16 -6.32 19.07
C PRO A 92 4.65 -7.07 20.30
N SER A 93 5.77 -7.78 20.20
CA SER A 93 6.36 -8.53 21.33
C SER A 93 6.78 -7.63 22.49
N SER A 94 7.25 -6.41 22.19
CA SER A 94 7.61 -5.40 23.18
C SER A 94 6.43 -4.46 23.50
N HIS A 95 5.24 -4.73 22.97
CA HIS A 95 4.04 -3.89 23.11
C HIS A 95 4.28 -2.41 22.74
N THR A 96 5.15 -2.16 21.76
CA THR A 96 5.57 -0.80 21.37
C THR A 96 5.15 -0.48 19.95
N GLY A 97 4.67 0.75 19.71
CA GLY A 97 4.34 1.27 18.39
C GLY A 97 4.84 2.71 18.24
N TRP A 98 5.28 3.06 17.03
CA TRP A 98 5.87 4.36 16.70
C TRP A 98 5.02 5.06 15.65
N THR A 99 4.12 5.92 16.11
CA THR A 99 3.21 6.69 15.23
C THR A 99 3.97 7.73 14.41
N ASP A 100 5.13 8.16 14.89
CA ASP A 100 6.09 9.05 14.21
C ASP A 100 6.89 8.33 13.11
N MET A 101 6.97 7.00 13.17
CA MET A 101 7.51 6.14 12.09
C MET A 101 6.40 5.63 11.16
N GLY A 102 5.26 6.29 11.17
CA GLY A 102 4.10 5.98 10.35
C GLY A 102 3.88 6.94 9.20
N GLY A 103 2.79 6.72 8.49
CA GLY A 103 2.36 7.59 7.41
C GLY A 103 1.00 7.19 6.87
N GLU A 104 0.57 7.92 5.86
CA GLU A 104 -0.66 7.63 5.14
C GLU A 104 -0.41 7.72 3.64
N LEU A 105 -1.08 6.86 2.89
CA LEU A 105 -1.03 6.85 1.44
C LEU A 105 -2.41 6.58 0.84
N ASN A 106 -2.64 7.17 -0.33
CA ASN A 106 -3.78 6.84 -1.17
C ASN A 106 -3.33 5.75 -2.15
N ILE A 107 -4.02 4.62 -2.20
CA ILE A 107 -3.62 3.44 -2.98
C ILE A 107 -4.86 2.69 -3.50
N CYS A 108 -4.72 2.03 -4.63
CA CYS A 108 -5.72 1.13 -5.22
C CYS A 108 -5.37 -0.34 -4.96
N ASP A 109 -6.36 -1.22 -5.10
CA ASP A 109 -6.23 -2.67 -4.84
C ASP A 109 -5.34 -3.40 -5.86
N ASP A 110 -4.87 -2.71 -6.90
CA ASP A 110 -3.85 -3.11 -7.87
C ASP A 110 -2.45 -2.56 -7.56
N GLY A 111 -2.32 -1.76 -6.50
CA GLY A 111 -1.07 -1.13 -6.05
C GLY A 111 -0.77 0.22 -6.68
N ASN A 112 -1.57 0.68 -7.65
CA ASN A 112 -1.40 1.98 -8.27
C ASN A 112 -1.94 3.12 -7.39
N PRO A 113 -1.45 4.36 -7.58
CA PRO A 113 -2.13 5.54 -7.04
C PRO A 113 -3.53 5.71 -7.67
N PRO A 114 -4.47 6.37 -6.97
CA PRO A 114 -5.73 6.78 -7.58
C PRO A 114 -5.52 7.61 -8.84
N LEU A 115 -6.43 7.46 -9.79
CA LEU A 115 -6.52 8.32 -10.96
C LEU A 115 -6.82 9.76 -10.56
N ARG A 116 -6.49 10.66 -11.48
CA ARG A 116 -6.60 12.11 -11.35
C ARG A 116 -7.57 12.67 -12.38
N VAL A 117 -7.82 13.97 -12.32
CA VAL A 117 -8.68 14.67 -13.29
C VAL A 117 -7.91 15.80 -13.96
N CYS A 118 -8.31 16.11 -15.20
CA CYS A 118 -7.90 17.34 -15.86
C CYS A 118 -8.89 18.46 -15.55
N ASN A 119 -8.40 19.68 -15.31
CA ASN A 119 -9.27 20.81 -14.95
C ASN A 119 -10.34 21.09 -16.01
N ALA A 120 -9.99 20.96 -17.29
CA ALA A 120 -10.91 21.12 -18.42
C ALA A 120 -11.97 20.00 -18.52
N GLU A 121 -11.71 18.82 -17.95
CA GLU A 121 -12.58 17.63 -18.03
C GLU A 121 -12.69 16.95 -16.65
N PRO A 122 -13.37 17.57 -15.66
CA PRO A 122 -13.38 17.09 -14.28
C PRO A 122 -14.11 15.75 -14.09
N SER A 123 -14.89 15.30 -15.08
CA SER A 123 -15.56 14.00 -15.07
C SER A 123 -14.71 12.86 -15.62
N LYS A 124 -13.52 13.15 -16.16
CA LYS A 124 -12.66 12.15 -16.80
C LYS A 124 -11.46 11.85 -15.92
N LEU A 125 -11.39 10.59 -15.50
CA LEU A 125 -10.25 10.05 -14.77
C LEU A 125 -9.10 9.74 -15.74
N VAL A 126 -7.89 10.17 -15.37
CA VAL A 126 -6.65 9.98 -16.13
C VAL A 126 -5.54 9.50 -15.20
N LEU A 127 -4.47 8.91 -15.76
CA LEU A 127 -3.32 8.51 -14.97
C LEU A 127 -2.60 9.75 -14.40
N PRO A 128 -1.94 9.66 -13.24
CA PRO A 128 -1.28 10.81 -12.62
C PRO A 128 -0.17 11.46 -13.46
N ASP A 129 0.40 10.73 -14.42
CA ASP A 129 1.46 11.15 -15.34
C ASP A 129 0.95 11.51 -16.75
N SER A 130 -0.37 11.46 -16.98
CA SER A 130 -0.97 11.87 -18.25
C SER A 130 -0.83 13.37 -18.48
N ALA A 131 -0.79 13.81 -19.75
CA ALA A 131 -0.91 15.22 -20.11
C ALA A 131 -2.38 15.58 -20.37
N CYS A 132 -2.87 16.66 -19.78
CA CYS A 132 -4.20 17.18 -20.07
C CYS A 132 -4.24 17.86 -21.44
N ALA A 133 -5.42 17.93 -22.06
CA ALA A 133 -5.59 18.55 -23.38
C ALA A 133 -5.19 20.04 -23.41
N ASP A 134 -5.28 20.72 -22.27
CA ASP A 134 -4.84 22.10 -22.05
C ASP A 134 -3.33 22.23 -21.71
N GLY A 135 -2.58 21.13 -21.74
CA GLY A 135 -1.17 21.07 -21.40
C GLY A 135 -0.88 21.12 -19.89
N SER A 136 -1.90 21.19 -19.04
CA SER A 136 -1.73 21.14 -17.59
C SER A 136 -1.45 19.72 -17.08
N THR A 137 -0.94 19.63 -15.85
CA THR A 137 -0.78 18.35 -15.16
C THR A 137 -2.08 17.98 -14.45
N PRO A 138 -2.49 16.69 -14.45
CA PRO A 138 -3.66 16.21 -13.74
C PRO A 138 -3.59 16.53 -12.24
N VAL A 139 -4.74 16.88 -11.66
CA VAL A 139 -4.90 17.19 -10.24
C VAL A 139 -5.68 16.07 -9.54
N ASP A 140 -5.52 15.98 -8.22
CA ASP A 140 -6.26 15.01 -7.43
C ASP A 140 -7.78 15.26 -7.54
N THR A 141 -8.57 14.20 -7.64
CA THR A 141 -10.05 14.28 -7.52
C THR A 141 -10.44 14.89 -6.17
N PRO A 142 -11.63 15.51 -6.03
CA PRO A 142 -12.09 16.10 -4.77
C PRO A 142 -11.95 15.17 -3.56
N GLU A 143 -12.35 13.89 -3.69
CA GLU A 143 -12.26 12.93 -2.59
C GLU A 143 -10.83 12.62 -2.14
N VAL A 144 -9.89 12.55 -3.09
CA VAL A 144 -8.46 12.33 -2.81
C VAL A 144 -7.85 13.59 -2.19
N ALA A 145 -8.19 14.77 -2.70
CA ALA A 145 -7.74 16.06 -2.18
C ALA A 145 -8.23 16.28 -0.74
N ASP A 146 -9.50 15.98 -0.46
CA ASP A 146 -10.08 16.05 0.88
C ASP A 146 -9.39 15.08 1.84
N ALA A 147 -9.13 13.85 1.40
CA ALA A 147 -8.42 12.87 2.22
C ALA A 147 -6.99 13.33 2.56
N ILE A 148 -6.28 13.97 1.62
CA ILE A 148 -4.96 14.57 1.87
C ILE A 148 -5.07 15.71 2.88
N LYS A 149 -6.06 16.58 2.71
CA LYS A 149 -6.29 17.72 3.60
C LYS A 149 -6.60 17.27 5.03
N SER A 150 -7.45 16.26 5.20
CA SER A 150 -7.77 15.70 6.51
C SER A 150 -6.55 15.14 7.21
N ALA A 151 -5.66 14.48 6.49
CA ALA A 151 -4.43 13.95 7.07
C ALA A 151 -3.41 15.04 7.42
N ALA A 152 -3.27 16.05 6.57
CA ALA A 152 -2.43 17.20 6.88
C ALA A 152 -2.92 17.92 8.14
N ALA A 153 -4.23 18.05 8.31
CA ALA A 153 -4.83 18.59 9.53
C ALA A 153 -4.58 17.71 10.77
N ALA A 154 -4.40 16.40 10.59
CA ALA A 154 -4.04 15.46 11.64
C ALA A 154 -2.52 15.39 11.93
N GLY A 155 -1.70 16.27 11.32
CA GLY A 155 -0.25 16.33 11.50
C GLY A 155 0.56 15.53 10.47
N GLY A 156 -0.09 14.96 9.46
CA GLY A 156 0.55 14.30 8.32
C GLY A 156 1.24 15.30 7.38
N MET A 157 2.18 14.80 6.57
CA MET A 157 2.87 15.60 5.56
C MET A 157 2.10 15.60 4.23
N ASP A 158 2.10 16.73 3.52
CA ASP A 158 1.61 16.78 2.14
C ASP A 158 2.40 15.81 1.24
N PRO A 159 1.76 15.00 0.39
CA PRO A 159 2.44 13.99 -0.42
C PRO A 159 3.50 14.56 -1.38
N ARG A 160 3.34 15.77 -1.91
CA ARG A 160 4.34 16.40 -2.79
C ARG A 160 5.56 16.82 -1.98
N GLU A 161 5.36 17.33 -0.77
CA GLU A 161 6.45 17.62 0.16
C GLU A 161 7.18 16.35 0.60
N ALA A 162 6.44 15.29 0.94
CA ALA A 162 7.00 13.99 1.28
C ALA A 162 7.87 13.45 0.13
N ALA A 163 7.36 13.48 -1.11
CA ALA A 163 8.09 13.07 -2.29
C ALA A 163 9.37 13.90 -2.51
N ARG A 164 9.33 15.23 -2.29
CA ARG A 164 10.52 16.09 -2.37
C ARG A 164 11.58 15.66 -1.36
N ARG A 165 11.20 15.44 -0.10
CA ARG A 165 12.13 15.03 0.97
C ARG A 165 12.75 13.67 0.70
N VAL A 166 11.95 12.70 0.26
CA VAL A 166 12.45 11.36 -0.09
C VAL A 166 13.44 11.44 -1.25
N ARG A 167 13.15 12.21 -2.31
CA ARG A 167 14.08 12.41 -3.42
C ARG A 167 15.38 13.07 -2.95
N ALA A 168 15.29 14.10 -2.11
CA ALA A 168 16.46 14.78 -1.55
C ALA A 168 17.32 13.83 -0.70
N ALA A 169 16.69 12.98 0.12
CA ALA A 169 17.38 11.99 0.94
C ALA A 169 17.98 10.82 0.13
N ALA A 170 17.43 10.53 -1.06
CA ALA A 170 17.92 9.49 -1.95
C ALA A 170 19.09 9.93 -2.84
N MET A 171 19.43 11.23 -2.89
CA MET A 171 20.61 11.70 -3.63
C MET A 171 21.89 11.39 -2.84
N PRO A 172 22.90 10.75 -3.46
CA PRO A 172 24.19 10.56 -2.80
C PRO A 172 24.87 11.92 -2.56
N ALA A 173 25.53 12.05 -1.41
CA ALA A 173 26.15 13.29 -0.93
C ALA A 173 27.15 13.97 -1.88
N GLY A 174 27.57 13.31 -2.97
CA GLY A 174 28.52 13.84 -3.96
C GLY A 174 27.92 14.66 -5.12
N ALA A 175 26.60 14.70 -5.30
CA ALA A 175 25.98 15.44 -6.41
C ALA A 175 25.67 16.92 -6.08
N ALA A 176 25.52 17.27 -4.80
CA ALA A 176 25.20 18.63 -4.37
C ALA A 176 26.40 19.60 -4.46
N GLU A 177 27.63 19.09 -4.55
CA GLU A 177 28.85 19.92 -4.57
C GLU A 177 29.19 20.44 -5.98
N THR A 178 28.72 19.77 -7.05
CA THR A 178 29.00 20.18 -8.44
C THR A 178 28.08 21.31 -8.94
N GLU A 179 26.93 21.53 -8.31
CA GLU A 179 25.99 22.59 -8.68
C GLU A 179 26.29 23.93 -7.97
N ARG A 180 27.12 23.92 -6.91
CA ARG A 180 27.54 25.12 -6.17
C ARG A 180 28.77 25.82 -6.77
N LEU A 181 29.38 25.23 -7.80
CA LEU A 181 30.60 25.70 -8.47
C LEU A 181 30.37 26.08 -9.95
N LYS A 182 29.12 26.31 -10.36
CA LYS A 182 28.78 26.90 -11.66
C LYS A 182 28.08 28.24 -11.50
#